data_AF-X0T6A2-F1
#
_entry.id   AF-X0T6A2-F1
#
_cell.length_a   1.000
_cell.length_b   1.000
_cell.length_c   1.000
_cell.angle_alpha   90.00
_cell.angle_beta   90.00
_cell.angle_gamma   90.00
#
_symmetry.space_group_name_H-M   'P 1'
#
loop_
_entity.id
_entity.type
_entity.pdbx_description
1 polymer ?
#
loop_
_entity_poly.entity_id
_entity_poly.type
_entity_poly.pdbx_seq_one_letter_code
_entity_poly.pdbx_strand_id
1 'polypeptide(L)' 'LAATFLYPTPGEKGLEVALRILDGEEVSKVVSLPTATITAENADEFMK' A
#
# COMPACT_ATOMS: atom_id res chain seq x y z
N LEU A 1 22.78 9.69 7.90
CA LEU A 1 21.42 9.35 8.38
C LEU A 1 20.44 9.76 7.27
N ALA A 2 20.26 8.93 6.26
CA ALA A 2 19.35 9.19 5.15
C ALA A 2 18.49 7.94 4.95
N ALA A 3 17.20 8.06 5.23
CA ALA A 3 16.20 7.01 5.07
C ALA A 3 14.85 7.67 4.76
N THR A 4 13.97 6.98 4.05
CA THR A 4 12.57 7.38 3.83
C THR A 4 11.64 6.21 4.11
N PHE A 5 10.35 6.46 4.26
CA PHE A 5 9.36 5.42 4.49
C PHE A 5 8.48 5.26 3.26
N LEU A 6 8.23 4.01 2.88
CA LEU A 6 7.32 3.68 1.80
C LEU A 6 5.90 4.11 2.17
N TYR A 7 5.34 5.02 1.40
CA TYR A 7 3.94 5.39 1.44
C TYR A 7 3.26 4.85 0.17
N PRO A 8 2.71 3.63 0.22
CA PRO A 8 2.17 2.99 -0.98
C PRO A 8 0.94 3.75 -1.49
N THR A 9 0.86 3.91 -2.80
CA THR A 9 -0.35 4.47 -3.43
C THR A 9 -1.51 3.48 -3.30
N PRO A 10 -2.66 3.88 -2.75
CA PRO A 10 -3.77 2.96 -2.50
C PRO A 10 -4.60 2.62 -3.74
N GLY A 11 -4.18 3.00 -4.96
CA GLY A 11 -5.03 2.95 -6.16
C GLY A 11 -5.59 1.56 -6.49
N GLU A 12 -4.72 0.55 -6.55
CA GLU A 12 -5.13 -0.83 -6.86
C GLU A 12 -6.05 -1.40 -5.78
N LYS A 13 -5.64 -1.30 -4.51
CA LYS A 13 -6.41 -1.84 -3.38
C LYS A 13 -7.72 -1.10 -3.15
N GLY A 14 -7.73 0.21 -3.37
CA GLY A 14 -8.92 1.05 -3.27
C GLY A 14 -9.96 0.68 -4.31
N LEU A 15 -9.54 0.42 -5.55
CA LEU A 15 -10.44 -0.03 -6.60
C LEU A 15 -10.99 -1.44 -6.31
N GLU A 16 -10.14 -2.37 -5.86
CA GLU A 16 -10.58 -3.71 -5.44
C GLU A 16 -11.66 -3.64 -4.35
N VAL A 17 -11.43 -2.85 -3.29
CA VAL A 17 -12.40 -2.67 -2.20
C VAL A 17 -13.69 -2.03 -2.71
N ALA A 18 -13.61 -1.05 -3.60
CA ALA A 18 -14.79 -0.42 -4.18
C ALA A 18 -15.66 -1.42 -4.95
N LEU A 19 -15.04 -2.29 -5.76
CA LEU A 19 -15.77 -3.34 -6.50
C LEU A 19 -16.47 -4.33 -5.56
N ARG A 20 -15.79 -4.75 -4.50
CA ARG A 20 -16.36 -5.68 -3.49
C ARG A 20 -17.56 -5.06 -2.76
N ILE A 21 -17.49 -3.78 -2.43
CA ILE A 21 -18.63 -3.03 -1.86
C ILE A 21 -19.81 -3.04 -2.84
N LEU A 22 -19.56 -2.80 -4.12
CA LEU A 22 -20.60 -2.78 -5.15
C LEU A 22 -21.25 -4.16 -5.37
N ASP A 23 -20.50 -5.23 -5.16
CA ASP A 23 -21.00 -6.61 -5.21
C ASP A 23 -21.78 -7.04 -3.95
N GLY A 24 -21.86 -6.16 -2.94
CA GLY A 24 -22.57 -6.43 -1.69
C GLY A 24 -21.78 -7.28 -0.70
N GLU A 25 -20.47 -7.45 -0.91
CA GLU A 25 -19.61 -8.13 0.05
C GLU A 25 -19.41 -7.31 1.33
N GLU A 26 -19.26 -7.99 2.46
CA GLU A 26 -18.85 -7.35 3.70
C GLU A 26 -17.34 -7.08 3.68
N VAL A 27 -16.96 -5.80 3.72
CA VAL A 27 -15.56 -5.36 3.72
C VAL A 27 -15.21 -4.65 5.03
N SER A 28 -13.94 -4.73 5.43
CA SER A 28 -13.45 -3.96 6.59
C SER A 28 -13.54 -2.46 6.30
N LYS A 29 -14.04 -1.70 7.28
CA LYS A 29 -14.09 -0.23 7.21
C LYS A 29 -12.71 0.41 7.20
N VAL A 30 -11.68 -0.30 7.66
CA VAL A 30 -10.30 0.18 7.71
C VAL A 30 -9.38 -0.87 7.09
N VAL A 31 -8.57 -0.46 6.12
CA VAL A 31 -7.58 -1.30 5.45
C VAL A 31 -6.21 -0.66 5.65
N SER A 32 -5.34 -1.34 6.39
CA SER A 32 -3.96 -0.90 6.62
C SER A 32 -3.05 -1.41 5.50
N LEU A 33 -2.32 -0.50 4.85
CA LEU A 33 -1.31 -0.84 3.86
C LEU A 33 0.07 -0.97 4.52
N PRO A 34 0.91 -1.91 4.06
CA PRO A 34 2.24 -2.09 4.63
C PRO A 34 3.14 -0.90 4.28
N THR A 35 4.05 -0.57 5.20
CA THR A 35 5.13 0.39 4.99
C THR A 35 6.47 -0.31 5.13
N ALA A 36 7.53 0.30 4.62
CA ALA A 36 8.90 -0.19 4.71
C ALA A 36 9.84 1.00 4.91
N THR A 37 10.87 0.82 5.73
CA THR A 37 11.97 1.77 5.82
C THR A 37 12.92 1.53 4.64
N ILE A 38 13.09 2.54 3.81
CA ILE A 38 14.01 2.53 2.67
C ILE A 38 15.30 3.23 3.09
N THR A 39 16.41 2.51 3.00
CA THR A 39 17.77 2.94 3.31
C THR A 39 18.65 2.75 2.08
N ALA A 40 19.91 3.16 2.15
CA ALA A 40 20.84 2.99 1.03
C ALA A 40 21.07 1.51 0.67
N GLU A 41 20.93 0.61 1.63
CA GLU A 41 21.21 -0.82 1.48
C GLU A 41 20.10 -1.58 0.75
N ASN A 42 18.85 -1.09 0.77
CA ASN A 42 17.70 -1.76 0.15
C ASN A 42 17.01 -0.93 -0.94
N ALA A 43 17.50 0.28 -1.24
CA ALA A 43 16.84 1.19 -2.18
C ALA A 43 16.62 0.58 -3.57
N ASP A 44 17.59 -0.22 -4.05
CA ASP A 44 17.53 -0.86 -5.37
C ASP A 44 16.37 -1.86 -5.51
N GLU A 45 15.90 -2.44 -4.40
CA GLU A 45 14.75 -3.36 -4.39
C GLU A 45 13.41 -2.66 -4.64
N PHE A 46 13.35 -1.33 -4.42
CA PHE A 46 12.14 -0.51 -4.53
C PHE A 46 12.15 0.40 -5.76
N MET A 47 13.21 0.37 -6.57
CA MET A 47 13.27 1.08 -7.84
C MET A 47 12.62 0.23 -8.94
N LYS A 48 11.48 0.70 -9.45
CA LYS A 48 10.80 0.14 -10.63
C LYS A 48 11.17 0.90 -11.89
#